data_AF-A0A367R6S5-F1
#
_entry.id   AF-A0A367R6S5-F1
#
_cell.length_a   1.000
_cell.length_b   1.000
_cell.length_c   1.000
_cell.angle_alpha   90.00
_cell.angle_beta   90.00
_cell.angle_gamma   90.00
#
_symmetry.space_group_name_H-M   'P 1'
#
loop_
_entity.id
_entity.type
_entity.pdbx_description
1 polymer ?
#
loop_
_entity_poly.entity_id
_entity_poly.type
_entity_poly.pdbx_seq_one_letter_code
_entity_poly.pdbx_strand_id
1 'polypeptide(L)'
;MIKEYEVIPRERIQQLLNPYDSSQTECDGMTRICHTVLTNHGIEHQPMFGVLNLQNQHIDLHFWIDLPSGERIDYRAKMWLKGEGIPHGIFHPQDFPDVIYTGEPIELDVLSPTLFEILTLRFNWQQFQQYEIPNA
;
A
#
# COMPACT_ATOMS: atom_id res chain seq x y z
N MET A 1 -28.09 14.24 -14.55
CA MET A 1 -28.21 13.11 -13.61
C MET A 1 -26.92 13.07 -12.82
N ILE A 2 -26.97 13.44 -11.55
CA ILE A 2 -25.80 13.38 -10.67
C ILE A 2 -25.77 11.93 -10.19
N LYS A 3 -24.71 11.17 -10.50
CA LYS A 3 -24.51 9.88 -9.86
C LYS A 3 -24.22 10.18 -8.39
N GLU A 4 -25.14 9.83 -7.49
CA GLU A 4 -24.81 9.74 -6.07
C GLU A 4 -23.78 8.61 -5.95
N TYR A 5 -22.51 8.98 -5.78
CA TYR A 5 -21.46 8.03 -5.48
C TYR A 5 -21.71 7.54 -4.06
N GLU A 6 -21.92 6.24 -3.89
CA GLU A 6 -21.99 5.62 -2.58
C GLU A 6 -20.61 5.78 -1.92
N VAL A 7 -20.55 6.61 -0.86
CA VAL A 7 -19.33 6.77 -0.08
C VAL A 7 -19.12 5.47 0.70
N ILE A 8 -18.15 4.67 0.27
CA ILE A 8 -17.79 3.44 0.95
C ILE A 8 -17.11 3.79 2.28
N PRO A 9 -17.61 3.32 3.45
CA PRO A 9 -17.01 3.63 4.74
C PRO A 9 -15.57 3.10 4.84
N ARG A 10 -14.68 3.87 5.48
CA ARG A 10 -13.28 3.49 5.73
C ARG A 10 -13.17 2.10 6.37
N GLU A 11 -14.06 1.77 7.30
CA GLU A 11 -14.07 0.49 8.00
C GLU A 11 -14.26 -0.67 7.02
N ARG A 12 -15.05 -0.47 5.96
CA ARG A 12 -15.24 -1.49 4.92
C ARG A 12 -13.96 -1.71 4.13
N ILE A 13 -13.28 -0.64 3.75
CA ILE A 13 -12.00 -0.72 3.03
C ILE A 13 -10.94 -1.39 3.91
N GLN A 14 -10.87 -1.03 5.20
CA GLN A 14 -9.98 -1.65 6.18
C GLN A 14 -10.24 -3.16 6.33
N GLN A 15 -11.49 -3.60 6.40
CA GLN A 15 -11.85 -5.02 6.45
C GLN A 15 -11.32 -5.79 5.23
N LEU A 16 -11.32 -5.16 4.06
CA LEU A 16 -10.83 -5.77 2.83
C LEU A 16 -9.30 -5.81 2.77
N LEU A 17 -8.61 -4.76 3.24
CA LEU A 17 -7.18 -4.59 3.01
C LEU A 17 -6.28 -5.04 4.17
N ASN A 18 -6.72 -4.87 5.43
CA ASN A 18 -5.93 -5.24 6.61
C ASN A 18 -5.43 -6.70 6.64
N PRO A 19 -6.17 -7.71 6.11
CA PRO A 19 -5.65 -9.08 6.03
C PRO A 19 -4.34 -9.21 5.24
N TYR A 20 -4.08 -8.27 4.33
CA TYR A 20 -2.89 -8.26 3.47
C TYR A 20 -1.72 -7.49 4.07
N ASP A 21 -1.90 -6.73 5.17
CA ASP A 21 -0.80 -5.95 5.77
C ASP A 21 0.41 -6.83 6.15
N SER A 22 0.17 -8.08 6.53
CA SER A 22 1.21 -9.07 6.79
C SER A 22 1.90 -9.65 5.55
N SER A 23 1.56 -9.21 4.33
CA SER A 23 2.23 -9.64 3.11
C SER A 23 3.70 -9.22 3.16
N GLN A 24 4.55 -9.96 2.46
CA GLN A 24 5.99 -9.71 2.45
C GLN A 24 6.41 -8.79 1.30
N THR A 25 5.45 -8.10 0.69
CA THR A 25 5.68 -7.20 -0.43
C THR A 25 6.11 -5.83 0.05
N GLU A 26 6.93 -5.16 -0.76
CA GLU A 26 7.24 -3.74 -0.60
C GLU A 26 6.08 -2.87 -1.12
N CYS A 27 6.34 -1.57 -1.33
CA CYS A 27 5.32 -0.58 -1.67
C CYS A 27 4.58 -0.90 -2.99
N ASP A 28 5.30 -1.35 -4.01
CA ASP A 28 4.76 -1.67 -5.33
C ASP A 28 3.82 -2.90 -5.27
N GLY A 29 4.27 -3.99 -4.65
CA GLY A 29 3.49 -5.21 -4.51
C GLY A 29 2.27 -5.00 -3.61
N MET A 30 2.42 -4.24 -2.52
CA MET A 30 1.30 -3.90 -1.65
C MET A 30 0.25 -3.04 -2.38
N THR A 31 0.69 -2.05 -3.15
CA THR A 31 -0.20 -1.21 -3.96
C THR A 31 -0.95 -2.04 -4.99
N ARG A 32 -0.29 -2.99 -5.67
CA ARG A 32 -0.94 -3.91 -6.63
C ARG A 32 -1.94 -4.86 -5.98
N ILE A 33 -1.64 -5.38 -4.79
CA ILE A 33 -2.59 -6.19 -4.00
C ILE A 33 -3.82 -5.34 -3.66
N CYS A 34 -3.63 -4.15 -3.08
CA CYS A 34 -4.73 -3.27 -2.70
C CYS A 34 -5.57 -2.87 -3.93
N HIS A 35 -4.93 -2.42 -5.01
CA HIS A 35 -5.58 -2.08 -6.26
C HIS A 35 -6.45 -3.24 -6.78
N THR A 36 -5.91 -4.46 -6.81
CA THR A 36 -6.65 -5.65 -7.26
C THR A 36 -7.88 -5.92 -6.38
N VAL A 37 -7.73 -5.84 -5.06
CA VAL A 37 -8.84 -6.06 -4.11
C VAL A 37 -9.92 -5.00 -4.28
N LEU A 38 -9.56 -3.72 -4.36
CA LEU A 38 -10.50 -2.62 -4.50
C LEU A 38 -11.25 -2.68 -5.83
N THR A 39 -10.53 -2.91 -6.94
CA THR A 39 -11.13 -3.08 -8.27
C THR A 39 -12.14 -4.23 -8.29
N ASN A 40 -11.80 -5.38 -7.71
CA ASN A 40 -12.71 -6.53 -7.65
C ASN A 40 -13.97 -6.27 -6.80
N HIS A 41 -13.94 -5.30 -5.90
CA HIS A 41 -15.08 -4.87 -5.10
C HIS A 41 -15.79 -3.63 -5.68
N GLY A 42 -15.38 -3.14 -6.85
CA GLY A 42 -15.96 -1.96 -7.48
C GLY A 42 -15.73 -0.65 -6.71
N ILE A 43 -14.67 -0.59 -5.89
CA ILE A 43 -14.33 0.60 -5.09
C ILE A 43 -13.46 1.51 -5.94
N GLU A 44 -13.89 2.75 -6.13
CA GLU A 44 -13.12 3.77 -6.87
C GLU A 44 -11.88 4.20 -6.08
N HIS A 45 -10.74 4.25 -6.77
CA HIS A 45 -9.44 4.58 -6.19
C HIS A 45 -8.43 4.88 -7.30
N GLN A 46 -7.35 5.59 -6.97
CA GLN A 46 -6.29 5.95 -7.92
C GLN A 46 -4.93 5.45 -7.40
N PRO A 47 -4.30 4.47 -8.05
CA PRO A 47 -2.89 4.15 -7.80
C PRO A 47 -2.00 5.34 -8.20
N MET A 48 -1.01 5.59 -7.37
CA MET A 48 -0.06 6.69 -7.49
C MET A 48 1.36 6.17 -7.32
N PHE A 49 2.33 6.88 -7.89
CA PHE A 49 3.74 6.66 -7.60
C PHE A 49 4.51 7.97 -7.57
N GLY A 50 5.66 7.96 -6.90
CA GLY A 50 6.56 9.09 -6.83
C GLY A 50 7.44 9.01 -5.60
N VAL A 51 7.50 10.11 -4.86
CA VAL A 51 8.44 10.33 -3.77
C VAL A 51 7.70 10.52 -2.45
N LEU A 52 8.27 9.93 -1.40
CA LEU A 52 7.88 10.13 -0.01
C LEU A 52 8.98 10.86 0.76
N ASN A 53 8.65 11.98 1.40
CA ASN A 53 9.58 12.77 2.20
C ASN A 53 9.11 12.92 3.65
N LEU A 54 10.06 12.84 4.59
CA LEU A 54 9.86 13.18 6.00
C LEU A 54 11.16 13.76 6.57
N GLN A 55 11.16 15.05 6.88
CA GLN A 55 12.34 15.79 7.35
C GLN A 55 13.53 15.61 6.37
N ASN A 56 14.59 14.90 6.79
CA ASN A 56 15.79 14.61 5.99
C ASN A 56 15.73 13.26 5.25
N GLN A 57 14.61 12.56 5.31
CA GLN A 57 14.40 11.28 4.64
C GLN A 57 13.70 11.49 3.31
N HIS A 58 14.20 10.82 2.29
CA HIS A 58 13.71 10.88 0.91
C HIS A 58 13.70 9.47 0.34
N ILE A 59 12.51 8.97 -0.02
CA ILE A 59 12.30 7.64 -0.56
C ILE A 59 11.75 7.78 -1.98
N ASP A 60 12.53 7.33 -2.95
CA ASP A 60 12.18 7.24 -4.37
C ASP A 60 12.69 5.87 -4.85
N LEU A 61 11.88 4.98 -5.43
CA LEU A 61 10.47 5.10 -5.84
C LEU A 61 9.50 4.60 -4.76
N HIS A 62 8.35 5.27 -4.56
CA HIS A 62 7.30 4.85 -3.62
C HIS A 62 5.91 4.82 -4.26
N PHE A 63 5.09 3.84 -3.88
CA PHE A 63 3.73 3.62 -4.41
C PHE A 63 2.68 3.70 -3.30
N TRP A 64 1.53 4.28 -3.62
CA TRP A 64 0.36 4.38 -2.72
C TRP A 64 -0.94 4.44 -3.53
N ILE A 65 -2.07 4.57 -2.84
CA ILE A 65 -3.39 4.76 -3.47
C ILE A 65 -4.09 5.96 -2.83
N ASP A 66 -4.66 6.83 -3.65
CA ASP A 66 -5.56 7.91 -3.22
C ASP A 66 -7.03 7.51 -3.42
N LEU A 67 -7.88 7.85 -2.44
CA LEU A 67 -9.31 7.61 -2.47
C LEU A 67 -10.08 8.89 -2.80
N PRO A 68 -11.25 8.81 -3.45
CA PRO A 68 -12.11 9.97 -3.70
C PRO A 68 -12.56 10.72 -2.43
N SER A 69 -12.54 10.04 -1.27
CA SER A 69 -12.82 10.66 0.05
C SER A 69 -11.73 11.65 0.49
N GLY A 70 -10.57 11.67 -0.18
CA GLY A 70 -9.38 12.41 0.22
C GLY A 70 -8.47 11.62 1.16
N GLU A 71 -8.85 10.40 1.55
CA GLU A 71 -8.00 9.48 2.27
C GLU A 71 -6.93 8.85 1.36
N ARG A 72 -5.83 8.40 1.98
CA ARG A 72 -4.72 7.71 1.35
C ARG A 72 -4.55 6.33 1.96
N ILE A 73 -4.17 5.37 1.12
CA ILE A 73 -3.81 4.01 1.50
C ILE A 73 -2.31 3.83 1.30
N ASP A 74 -1.59 3.60 2.39
CA ASP A 74 -0.18 3.25 2.40
C ASP A 74 0.16 2.39 3.62
N TYR A 75 0.39 1.10 3.40
CA TYR A 75 0.81 0.14 4.41
C TYR A 75 2.34 -0.03 4.50
N ARG A 76 3.11 0.71 3.69
CA ARG A 76 4.56 0.51 3.53
C ARG A 76 5.39 1.74 3.79
N ALA A 77 4.81 2.91 4.08
CA ALA A 77 5.53 4.09 4.55
C ALA A 77 6.49 3.77 5.71
N LYS A 78 6.02 3.02 6.72
CA LYS A 78 6.81 2.61 7.90
C LYS A 78 7.94 1.62 7.60
N MET A 79 7.94 1.00 6.42
CA MET A 79 9.03 0.11 6.01
C MET A 79 10.29 0.91 5.65
N TRP A 80 10.11 2.11 5.11
CA TRP A 80 11.19 2.94 4.56
C TRP A 80 11.52 4.13 5.44
N LEU A 81 10.48 4.83 5.92
CA LEU A 81 10.64 5.95 6.83
C LEU A 81 10.90 5.44 8.26
N LYS A 82 11.74 6.18 8.98
CA LYS A 82 12.07 5.96 10.40
C LYS A 82 11.63 7.17 11.22
N GLY A 83 11.10 6.92 12.41
CA GLY A 83 10.67 7.96 13.34
C GLY A 83 9.23 7.78 13.82
N GLU A 84 8.72 8.79 14.51
CA GLU A 84 7.33 8.85 14.97
C GLU A 84 6.45 9.55 13.92
N GLY A 85 5.12 9.41 14.06
CA GLY A 85 4.18 10.11 13.19
C GLY A 85 4.20 9.66 11.73
N ILE A 86 4.65 8.43 11.43
CA ILE A 86 4.56 7.88 10.08
C ILE A 86 3.18 7.21 9.91
N PRO A 87 2.43 7.54 8.85
CA PRO A 87 1.12 6.93 8.61
C PRO A 87 1.23 5.43 8.32
N HIS A 88 0.12 4.72 8.50
CA HIS A 88 0.02 3.29 8.16
C HIS A 88 -1.42 2.89 7.88
N GLY A 89 -1.63 2.14 6.81
CA GLY A 89 -2.95 1.69 6.37
C GLY A 89 -3.71 2.80 5.66
N ILE A 90 -4.95 3.04 6.05
CA ILE A 90 -5.80 4.10 5.48
C ILE A 90 -5.77 5.30 6.42
N PHE A 91 -5.57 6.52 5.91
CA PHE A 91 -5.49 7.73 6.73
C PHE A 91 -5.83 8.99 5.93
N HIS A 92 -6.18 10.08 6.62
CA HIS A 92 -6.22 11.40 5.99
C HIS A 92 -4.81 11.99 5.96
N PRO A 93 -4.30 12.45 4.81
CA PRO A 93 -2.98 13.09 4.74
C PRO A 93 -2.84 14.29 5.69
N GLN A 94 -3.93 14.98 6.02
CA GLN A 94 -3.91 16.13 6.94
C GLN A 94 -3.58 15.73 8.39
N ASP A 95 -3.78 14.48 8.78
CA ASP A 95 -3.40 13.97 10.10
C ASP A 95 -1.86 13.77 10.21
N PHE A 96 -1.15 13.79 9.08
CA PHE A 96 0.28 13.55 8.97
C PHE A 96 0.98 14.63 8.12
N PRO A 97 0.90 15.91 8.52
CA PRO A 97 1.31 17.04 7.68
C PRO A 97 2.82 17.08 7.37
N ASP A 98 3.65 16.43 8.19
CA ASP A 98 5.10 16.37 8.00
C ASP A 98 5.54 15.32 6.96
N VAL A 99 4.63 14.43 6.55
CA VAL A 99 4.89 13.36 5.58
C VAL A 99 4.38 13.80 4.21
N ILE A 100 5.30 14.18 3.34
CA ILE A 100 4.99 14.79 2.04
C ILE A 100 5.11 13.74 0.95
N TYR A 101 3.99 13.46 0.30
CA TYR A 101 3.93 12.63 -0.91
C TYR A 101 3.89 13.57 -2.12
N THR A 102 4.76 13.33 -3.10
CA THR A 102 4.76 14.04 -4.38
C THR A 102 4.84 13.01 -5.48
N GLY A 103 3.88 13.01 -6.40
CA GLY A 103 3.81 12.00 -7.45
C GLY A 103 2.69 12.22 -8.42
N GLU A 104 2.49 11.23 -9.28
CA GLU A 104 1.53 11.27 -10.36
C GLU A 104 0.69 9.97 -10.41
N PRO A 105 -0.53 10.03 -10.97
CA PRO A 105 -1.36 8.85 -11.11
C PRO A 105 -0.75 7.86 -12.10
N ILE A 106 -0.98 6.58 -11.83
CA ILE A 106 -0.64 5.48 -12.73
C ILE A 106 -1.82 4.55 -12.94
N GLU A 107 -1.89 4.03 -14.15
CA GLU A 107 -2.77 2.92 -14.48
C GLU A 107 -2.05 1.61 -14.20
N LEU A 108 -2.73 0.71 -13.50
CA LEU A 108 -2.26 -0.64 -13.22
C LEU A 108 -3.33 -1.62 -13.68
N ASP A 109 -2.89 -2.74 -14.25
CA ASP A 109 -3.77 -3.88 -14.45
C ASP A 109 -4.01 -4.61 -13.12
N VAL A 110 -5.21 -5.15 -12.96
CA VAL A 110 -5.50 -6.09 -11.87
C VAL A 110 -4.59 -7.32 -11.99
N LEU A 111 -4.11 -7.81 -10.85
CA LEU A 111 -3.29 -9.00 -10.82
C LEU A 111 -4.08 -10.21 -11.32
N SER A 112 -3.42 -11.07 -12.09
CA SER A 112 -3.97 -12.40 -12.36
C SER A 112 -4.10 -13.18 -11.05
N PRO A 113 -5.04 -14.14 -10.94
CA PRO A 113 -5.22 -14.93 -9.71
C PRO A 113 -3.92 -15.57 -9.21
N THR A 114 -3.09 -16.09 -10.12
CA THR A 114 -1.79 -16.70 -9.79
C THR A 114 -0.80 -15.69 -9.22
N LEU A 115 -0.68 -14.50 -9.80
CA LEU A 115 0.22 -13.47 -9.27
C LEU A 115 -0.29 -12.94 -7.92
N PHE A 116 -1.61 -12.77 -7.78
CA PHE A 116 -2.22 -12.38 -6.51
C PHE A 116 -1.92 -13.40 -5.41
N GLU A 117 -2.06 -14.70 -5.71
CA GLU A 117 -1.70 -15.77 -4.79
C GLU A 117 -0.22 -15.68 -4.40
N ILE A 118 0.70 -15.64 -5.37
CA ILE A 118 2.15 -15.56 -5.12
C ILE A 118 2.51 -14.37 -4.22
N LEU A 119 1.97 -13.17 -4.49
CA LEU A 119 2.26 -11.96 -3.72
C LEU A 119 1.66 -11.98 -2.31
N THR A 120 0.68 -12.86 -2.06
CA THR A 120 0.01 -13.01 -0.75
C THR A 120 0.42 -14.28 -0.01
N LEU A 121 1.34 -15.08 -0.57
CA LEU A 121 1.93 -16.23 0.09
C LEU A 121 2.67 -15.81 1.37
N ARG A 122 2.50 -16.61 2.42
CA ARG A 122 3.23 -16.46 3.67
C ARG A 122 4.32 -17.51 3.73
N PHE A 123 5.56 -17.10 3.45
CA PHE A 123 6.72 -17.95 3.67
C PHE A 123 7.27 -17.76 5.08
N ASN A 124 7.62 -18.87 5.72
CA ASN A 124 8.39 -18.82 6.96
C ASN A 124 9.89 -18.88 6.63
N TRP A 125 10.52 -17.72 6.46
CA TRP A 125 11.95 -17.64 6.15
C TRP A 125 12.85 -18.28 7.22
N GLN A 126 12.40 -18.37 8.47
CA GLN A 126 13.17 -19.04 9.54
C GLN A 126 13.40 -20.52 9.25
N GLN A 127 12.53 -21.15 8.45
CA GLN A 127 12.70 -22.56 8.05
C GLN A 127 13.85 -22.76 7.04
N PHE A 128 14.34 -21.68 6.41
CA PHE A 128 15.39 -21.71 5.39
C PHE A 128 16.73 -21.14 5.86
N GLN A 129 16.79 -20.55 7.07
CA GLN A 129 18.04 -20.03 7.66
C GLN A 129 19.09 -21.14 7.96
N GLN A 130 18.68 -22.41 8.00
CA GLN A 130 19.58 -23.55 8.19
C GLN A 130 20.49 -23.86 6.97
N TYR A 131 20.34 -23.12 5.85
CA TYR A 131 21.13 -23.30 4.62
C TYR A 131 22.08 -22.13 4.33
N GLU A 132 22.24 -21.17 5.24
CA GLU A 132 23.29 -20.16 5.12
C GLU A 132 24.66 -20.84 5.21
N ILE A 133 25.42 -20.80 4.11
CA ILE A 133 26.79 -21.32 4.05
C ILE A 133 27.63 -20.51 5.04
N PRO A 134 28.35 -21.13 6.00
CA PRO A 134 29.28 -20.40 6.85
C PRO A 134 30.27 -19.64 5.97
N ASN A 135 30.39 -18.32 6.19
CA ASN A 135 31.26 -17.37 5.47
C ASN A 135 32.45 -18.04 4.75
N ALA A 136 32.48 -17.90 3.42
CA ALA A 136 33.67 -18.13 2.60
C ALA A 136 34.67 -16.97 2.75
#